data_AF-A0A357Z0B7-F1
#
_entry.id   AF-A0A357Z0B7-F1
#
_cell.length_a   1.000
_cell.length_b   1.000
_cell.length_c   1.000
_cell.angle_alpha   90.00
_cell.angle_beta   90.00
_cell.angle_gamma   90.00
#
_symmetry.space_group_name_H-M   'P 1'
#
loop_
_entity.id
_entity.type
_entity.pdbx_description
1 polymer ?
#
loop_
_entity_poly.entity_id
_entity_poly.type
_entity_poly.pdbx_seq_one_letter_code
_entity_poly.pdbx_strand_id
1 'polypeptide(L)'
;MKKKLALFVTGGTVYPAMEILCRGKTDFSMALAGGTCLCLIDRVCNGKLKAKPLSIKCFAGSVIITAVEFGIGLLVNRVLKLDVWDYSSMPLNILGQICVPFSMLWYALTAPALALCAWYDKIMKG
;
A
#
# COMPACT_ATOMS: atom_id res chain seq x y z
N MET A 1 -15.94 -8.13 10.50
CA MET A 1 -15.61 -8.54 9.11
C MET A 1 -15.92 -7.47 8.08
N LYS A 2 -17.08 -6.79 8.16
CA LYS A 2 -17.51 -5.74 7.22
C LYS A 2 -16.46 -4.64 6.96
N LYS A 3 -15.82 -4.08 8.00
CA LYS A 3 -14.77 -3.04 7.87
C LYS A 3 -13.58 -3.48 7.03
N LYS A 4 -13.02 -4.67 7.30
CA LYS A 4 -11.83 -5.18 6.58
C LYS A 4 -12.11 -5.35 5.10
N LEU A 5 -13.28 -5.88 4.76
CA LEU A 5 -13.70 -6.03 3.36
C LEU A 5 -13.86 -4.66 2.69
N ALA A 6 -14.50 -3.70 3.36
CA ALA A 6 -14.64 -2.35 2.82
C ALA A 6 -13.28 -1.66 2.60
N LEU A 7 -12.34 -1.81 3.54
CA LEU A 7 -10.97 -1.31 3.37
C LEU A 7 -10.24 -2.02 2.22
N PHE A 8 -10.36 -3.34 2.13
CA PHE A 8 -9.75 -4.10 1.04
C PHE A 8 -10.27 -3.63 -0.33
N VAL A 9 -11.59 -3.52 -0.48
CA VAL A 9 -12.23 -3.03 -1.71
C VAL A 9 -11.81 -1.60 -2.01
N THR A 10 -11.76 -0.72 -1.01
CA THR A 10 -11.32 0.67 -1.18
C THR A 10 -9.87 0.74 -1.64
N GLY A 11 -8.96 0.03 -0.96
CA GLY A 11 -7.55 -0.01 -1.35
C GLY A 11 -7.35 -0.62 -2.73
N GLY A 12 -8.09 -1.67 -3.05
CA GLY A 12 -8.05 -2.36 -4.34
C GLY A 12 -8.75 -1.64 -5.49
N THR A 13 -9.47 -0.54 -5.23
CA THR A 13 -10.03 0.33 -6.28
C THR A 13 -9.23 1.62 -6.41
N VAL A 14 -8.89 2.27 -5.30
CA VAL A 14 -8.14 3.54 -5.31
C VAL A 14 -6.76 3.36 -5.92
N TYR A 15 -6.04 2.29 -5.58
CA TYR A 15 -4.67 2.10 -6.06
C TYR A 15 -4.62 1.86 -7.59
N PRO A 16 -5.39 0.91 -8.17
CA PRO A 16 -5.46 0.78 -9.62
C PRO A 16 -6.00 2.01 -10.35
N ALA A 17 -6.99 2.70 -9.78
CA ALA A 17 -7.52 3.93 -10.39
C ALA A 17 -6.46 5.02 -10.48
N MET A 18 -5.67 5.20 -9.42
CA MET A 18 -4.53 6.13 -9.43
C MET A 18 -3.49 5.73 -10.47
N GLU A 19 -3.20 4.44 -10.60
CA GLU A 19 -2.27 3.91 -11.61
C GLU A 19 -2.76 4.15 -13.04
N ILE A 20 -4.04 3.92 -13.32
CA ILE A 20 -4.64 4.20 -14.63
C ILE A 20 -4.53 5.69 -14.95
N LEU A 21 -4.79 6.57 -13.97
CA LEU A 21 -4.68 8.02 -14.18
C LEU A 21 -3.23 8.47 -14.43
N CYS A 22 -2.26 7.90 -13.72
CA CYS A 22 -0.85 8.30 -13.83
C CYS A 22 -0.10 7.63 -14.99
N ARG A 23 -0.45 6.39 -15.33
CA ARG A 23 0.35 5.51 -16.20
C ARG A 23 -0.45 4.93 -17.37
N GLY A 24 -1.78 5.09 -17.40
CA GLY A 24 -2.66 4.59 -18.44
C GLY A 24 -2.92 3.07 -18.41
N LYS A 25 -2.27 2.33 -17.51
CA LYS A 25 -2.40 0.87 -17.36
C LYS A 25 -2.25 0.46 -15.90
N THR A 26 -2.93 -0.62 -15.53
CA THR A 26 -2.85 -1.25 -14.21
C THR A 26 -2.94 -2.77 -14.37
N ASP A 27 -2.50 -3.49 -13.35
CA ASP A 27 -2.51 -4.94 -13.30
C ASP A 27 -3.29 -5.45 -12.09
N PHE A 28 -3.85 -6.65 -12.20
CA PHE A 28 -4.64 -7.23 -11.10
C PHE A 28 -3.85 -7.35 -9.78
N SER A 29 -2.54 -7.53 -9.88
CA SER A 29 -1.62 -7.56 -8.73
C SER A 29 -1.62 -6.25 -7.94
N MET A 30 -1.90 -5.12 -8.59
CA MET A 30 -1.94 -3.79 -7.99
C MET A 30 -3.23 -3.56 -7.20
N ALA A 31 -4.34 -4.13 -7.65
CA ALA A 31 -5.57 -4.18 -6.88
C ALA A 31 -5.38 -4.99 -5.59
N LEU A 32 -4.73 -6.15 -5.71
CA LEU A 32 -4.38 -6.99 -4.55
C LEU A 32 -3.39 -6.28 -3.60
N ALA A 33 -2.39 -5.58 -4.15
CA ALA A 33 -1.42 -4.80 -3.38
C ALA A 33 -2.12 -3.72 -2.56
N GLY A 34 -2.90 -2.85 -3.21
CA GLY A 34 -3.60 -1.74 -2.56
C GLY A 34 -4.55 -2.19 -1.47
N GLY A 35 -5.36 -3.23 -1.74
CA GLY A 35 -6.28 -3.79 -0.75
C GLY A 35 -5.56 -4.41 0.45
N THR A 36 -4.46 -5.12 0.20
CA THR A 36 -3.63 -5.74 1.26
C THR A 36 -2.94 -4.68 2.11
N CYS A 37 -2.34 -3.67 1.48
CA CYS A 37 -1.69 -2.55 2.16
C CYS A 37 -2.66 -1.83 3.11
N LEU A 38 -3.85 -1.46 2.64
CA LEU A 38 -4.81 -0.72 3.47
C LEU A 38 -5.30 -1.56 4.66
N CYS A 39 -5.55 -2.85 4.46
CA CYS A 39 -5.89 -3.78 5.53
C CYS A 39 -4.80 -3.94 6.58
N LEU A 40 -3.53 -4.06 6.14
CA LEU A 40 -2.38 -4.20 7.03
C LEU A 40 -2.10 -2.91 7.80
N ILE A 41 -2.18 -1.75 7.14
CA ILE A 41 -2.05 -0.43 7.77
C ILE A 41 -3.11 -0.27 8.87
N ASP A 42 -4.38 -0.58 8.61
CA ASP A 42 -5.41 -0.50 9.65
C ASP A 42 -5.11 -1.45 10.83
N ARG A 43 -4.75 -2.70 10.55
CA ARG A 43 -4.46 -3.69 11.59
C ARG A 43 -3.25 -3.31 12.45
N VAL A 44 -2.18 -2.83 11.84
CA VAL A 44 -0.92 -2.53 12.54
C VAL A 44 -0.96 -1.13 13.14
N CYS A 45 -1.31 -0.11 12.37
CA CYS A 45 -1.23 1.28 12.81
C CYS A 45 -2.41 1.73 13.67
N ASN A 46 -3.64 1.32 13.34
CA ASN A 46 -4.84 1.62 14.15
C ASN A 46 -5.13 0.57 15.21
N GLY A 47 -4.60 -0.65 15.07
CA GLY A 47 -4.66 -1.70 16.09
C GLY A 47 -3.47 -1.63 17.06
N LYS A 48 -2.34 -2.23 16.68
CA LYS A 48 -1.18 -2.44 17.58
C LYS A 48 -0.48 -1.14 17.97
N LEU A 49 -0.35 -0.19 17.06
CA LEU A 49 0.38 1.07 17.25
C LEU A 49 -0.55 2.24 17.57
N LYS A 50 -1.80 1.99 17.99
CA LYS A 50 -2.80 3.05 18.19
C LYS A 50 -2.31 4.17 19.11
N ALA A 51 -1.59 3.83 20.17
CA ALA A 51 -1.06 4.76 21.18
C ALA A 51 0.28 5.42 20.79
N LYS A 52 0.87 5.07 19.64
CA LYS A 52 2.12 5.66 19.17
C LYS A 52 1.87 6.96 18.37
N PRO A 53 2.87 7.87 18.31
CA PRO A 53 2.79 9.08 17.50
C PRO A 53 2.62 8.78 16.01
N LEU A 54 2.09 9.77 15.28
CA LEU A 54 1.80 9.66 13.85
C LEU A 54 3.05 9.30 13.03
N SER A 55 4.22 9.82 13.38
CA SER A 55 5.49 9.51 12.70
C SER A 55 5.81 8.01 12.71
N ILE A 56 5.64 7.34 13.85
CA ILE A 56 5.86 5.89 13.97
C ILE A 56 4.84 5.11 13.15
N LYS A 57 3.58 5.58 13.09
CA LYS A 57 2.54 4.95 12.25
C LYS A 57 2.84 5.12 10.76
N CYS A 58 3.29 6.30 10.34
CA CYS A 58 3.70 6.56 8.96
C CYS A 58 4.91 5.73 8.56
N PHE A 59 5.90 5.60 9.46
CA PHE A 59 7.05 4.74 9.26
C PHE A 59 6.64 3.27 9.12
N ALA A 60 5.80 2.78 10.02
CA ALA A 60 5.29 1.40 9.95
C ALA A 60 4.48 1.16 8.66
N GLY A 61 3.64 2.11 8.25
CA GLY A 61 2.87 1.99 7.01
C GLY A 61 3.73 2.01 5.75
N SER A 62 4.76 2.87 5.69
CA SER A 62 5.76 2.85 4.62
C SER A 62 6.44 1.49 4.52
N VAL A 63 6.91 0.94 5.64
CA VAL A 63 7.54 -0.40 5.67
C VAL A 63 6.57 -1.49 5.21
N ILE A 64 5.29 -1.42 5.62
CA ILE A 64 4.26 -2.37 5.18
C ILE A 64 4.06 -2.30 3.66
N ILE A 65 3.90 -1.10 3.10
CA ILE A 65 3.68 -0.92 1.66
C ILE A 65 4.89 -1.43 0.89
N THR A 66 6.11 -1.00 1.26
CA THR A 66 7.34 -1.44 0.62
C THR A 66 7.53 -2.96 0.70
N ALA A 67 7.17 -3.60 1.82
CA ALA A 67 7.26 -5.06 1.95
C ALA A 67 6.25 -5.79 1.06
N VAL A 68 5.02 -5.28 0.96
CA VAL A 68 3.98 -5.84 0.08
C VAL A 68 4.37 -5.66 -1.38
N GLU A 69 4.84 -4.48 -1.79
CA GLU A 69 5.33 -4.21 -3.13
C GLU A 69 6.49 -5.13 -3.49
N PHE A 70 7.45 -5.32 -2.57
CA PHE A 70 8.56 -6.23 -2.81
C PHE A 70 8.08 -7.67 -3.01
N GLY A 71 7.18 -8.16 -2.14
CA GLY A 71 6.64 -9.52 -2.25
C GLY A 71 5.85 -9.74 -3.54
N ILE A 72 4.99 -8.79 -3.91
CA ILE A 72 4.21 -8.86 -5.15
C ILE A 72 5.13 -8.73 -6.35
N GLY A 73 6.11 -7.83 -6.34
CA GLY A 73 7.09 -7.66 -7.40
C GLY A 73 7.92 -8.92 -7.64
N LEU A 74 8.38 -9.58 -6.58
CA LEU A 74 9.02 -10.89 -6.70
C LEU A 74 8.08 -11.91 -7.36
N LEU A 75 6.81 -11.97 -6.97
CA LEU A 75 5.86 -12.90 -7.56
C LEU A 75 5.59 -12.59 -9.04
N VAL A 76 5.23 -11.35 -9.37
CA VAL A 76 4.76 -11.01 -10.72
C VAL A 76 5.90 -10.79 -11.71
N ASN A 77 6.99 -10.15 -11.29
CA ASN A 77 8.12 -9.84 -12.18
C ASN A 77 9.16 -10.96 -12.19
N ARG A 78 9.45 -11.63 -11.06
CA ARG A 78 10.48 -12.68 -11.03
C ARG A 78 9.93 -14.08 -11.27
N VAL A 79 8.80 -14.45 -10.66
CA VAL A 79 8.21 -15.79 -10.83
C VAL A 79 7.39 -15.86 -12.12
N LEU A 80 6.48 -14.91 -12.33
CA LEU A 80 5.57 -14.92 -13.48
C LEU A 80 6.14 -14.21 -14.72
N LYS A 81 7.26 -13.48 -14.60
CA LYS A 81 7.92 -12.75 -15.71
C LYS A 81 6.95 -11.84 -16.48
N LEU A 82 6.04 -11.19 -15.76
CA LEU A 82 5.03 -10.31 -16.34
C LEU A 82 5.53 -8.87 -16.57
N ASP A 83 6.70 -8.53 -16.02
CA ASP A 83 7.34 -7.21 -16.14
C ASP A 83 6.36 -6.03 -15.96
N VAL A 84 5.52 -6.15 -14.92
CA VAL A 84 4.44 -5.22 -14.56
C VAL A 84 5.00 -3.82 -14.25
N TRP A 85 6.16 -3.76 -13.60
CA TRP A 85 6.91 -2.54 -13.36
C TRP A 85 8.41 -2.83 -13.25
N ASP A 86 9.21 -1.79 -13.50
CA ASP A 86 10.67 -1.83 -13.38
C ASP A 86 11.19 -0.53 -12.79
N TYR A 87 11.77 -0.62 -11.58
CA TYR A 87 12.47 0.48 -10.90
C TYR A 87 13.99 0.39 -11.03
N SER A 88 14.54 -0.45 -11.90
CA SER A 88 16.00 -0.66 -12.04
C SER A 88 16.74 0.62 -12.43
N SER A 89 16.07 1.54 -13.11
CA SER A 89 16.61 2.86 -13.49
C SER A 89 16.56 3.91 -12.38
N MET A 90 15.93 3.60 -11.24
CA MET A 90 15.81 4.55 -10.13
C MET A 90 16.95 4.40 -9.11
N PRO A 91 17.42 5.51 -8.51
CA PRO A 91 18.45 5.45 -7.49
C PRO A 91 17.95 4.71 -6.24
N LEU A 92 18.85 3.95 -5.61
CA LEU A 92 18.55 3.17 -4.39
C LEU A 92 17.37 2.19 -4.57
N ASN A 93 17.28 1.58 -5.74
CA ASN A 93 16.36 0.47 -5.98
C ASN A 93 16.92 -0.85 -5.42
N ILE A 94 16.02 -1.77 -5.07
CA ILE A 94 16.34 -3.13 -4.67
C ILE A 94 15.69 -4.07 -5.68
N LEU A 95 16.52 -4.78 -6.46
CA LEU A 95 16.10 -5.73 -7.50
C LEU A 95 15.15 -5.15 -8.57
N GLY A 96 15.15 -3.81 -8.75
CA GLY A 96 14.17 -3.12 -9.59
C GLY A 96 12.71 -3.26 -9.12
N GLN A 97 12.46 -3.81 -7.93
CA GLN A 97 11.10 -4.09 -7.42
C GLN A 97 10.59 -3.02 -6.46
N ILE A 98 11.48 -2.48 -5.63
CA ILE A 98 11.20 -1.37 -4.72
C ILE A 98 12.32 -0.34 -4.82
N CYS A 99 12.05 0.88 -4.40
CA CYS A 99 13.09 1.88 -4.23
C CYS A 99 12.80 2.84 -3.08
N VAL A 100 13.86 3.47 -2.58
CA VAL A 100 13.78 4.39 -1.43
C VAL A 100 12.91 5.62 -1.71
N PRO A 101 12.96 6.28 -2.89
CA PRO A 101 12.11 7.44 -3.16
C PRO A 101 10.62 7.14 -3.02
N PHE A 102 10.16 6.00 -3.54
CA PHE A 102 8.78 5.56 -3.36
C PHE A 102 8.48 5.19 -1.92
N SER A 103 9.41 4.57 -1.21
CA SER A 103 9.23 4.30 0.24
C SER A 103 9.02 5.59 1.05
N MET A 104 9.68 6.69 0.68
CA MET A 104 9.41 8.01 1.28
C MET A 104 8.03 8.56 0.88
N LEU A 105 7.62 8.36 -0.37
CA LEU A 105 6.27 8.72 -0.81
C LEU A 105 5.21 7.96 0.01
N TRP A 106 5.43 6.67 0.28
CA TRP A 106 4.56 5.85 1.11
C TRP A 106 4.49 6.31 2.56
N TYR A 107 5.57 6.88 3.10
CA TYR A 107 5.53 7.51 4.42
C TYR A 107 4.52 8.67 4.46
N ALA A 108 4.55 9.53 3.44
CA ALA A 108 3.59 10.64 3.32
C ALA A 108 2.17 10.12 3.06
N LEU A 109 2.01 9.14 2.16
CA LEU A 109 0.71 8.56 1.78
C LEU A 109 0.07 7.75 2.91
N THR A 110 0.85 7.24 3.86
CA THR A 110 0.32 6.54 5.03
C THR A 110 -0.56 7.48 5.88
N ALA A 111 -0.27 8.77 5.97
CA ALA A 111 -1.08 9.71 6.74
C ALA A 111 -2.56 9.81 6.27
N PRO A 112 -2.85 10.09 4.98
CA PRO A 112 -4.23 10.08 4.48
C PRO A 112 -4.84 8.67 4.52
N ALA A 113 -4.06 7.60 4.33
CA ALA A 113 -4.56 6.23 4.48
C ALA A 113 -5.05 5.94 5.91
N LEU A 114 -4.33 6.42 6.94
CA LEU A 114 -4.75 6.31 8.34
C LEU A 114 -6.02 7.12 8.62
N ALA A 115 -6.13 8.33 8.07
CA ALA A 115 -7.31 9.17 8.20
C ALA A 115 -8.55 8.47 7.59
N LEU A 116 -8.39 7.88 6.41
CA LEU A 116 -9.43 7.09 5.75
C LEU A 116 -9.86 5.88 6.60
N CYS A 117 -8.89 5.15 7.17
CA CYS A 117 -9.18 4.02 8.05
C CYS A 117 -9.94 4.45 9.33
N ALA A 118 -9.56 5.58 9.92
CA ALA A 118 -10.23 6.16 11.08
C ALA A 118 -11.66 6.66 10.75
N TRP A 119 -11.87 7.17 9.54
CA TRP A 119 -13.19 7.55 9.04
C TRP A 119 -14.11 6.32 8.90
N TYR A 120 -13.60 5.23 8.32
CA TYR A 120 -14.32 3.95 8.28
C TYR A 120 -14.66 3.41 9.66
N ASP A 121 -13.79 3.61 10.65
CA ASP A 121 -14.09 3.26 12.06
C ASP A 121 -15.27 4.04 12.64
N LYS A 122 -15.47 5.30 12.23
CA LYS A 122 -16.62 6.10 12.70
C LYS A 122 -17.92 5.67 12.04
N ILE A 123 -17.90 5.42 10.73
CA ILE A 123 -19.10 5.05 9.97
C ILE A 123 -19.59 3.65 10.33
N MET A 124 -18.67 2.69 10.46
CA MET A 124 -19.02 1.28 10.63
C MET A 124 -19.28 0.87 12.09
N LYS A 125 -19.05 1.80 13.04
CA LYS A 125 -19.44 1.65 14.45
C LYS A 125 -20.76 2.36 14.79
N GLY A 126 -21.27 3.18 13.87
CA GLY A 126 -22.60 3.78 13.95
C GLY A 126 -23.70 2.81 13.57
#